data_AF-A0A366W7V8-F1
#
_entry.id   AF-A0A366W7V8-F1
#
_cell.length_a   1.000
_cell.length_b   1.000
_cell.length_c   1.000
_cell.angle_alpha   90.00
_cell.angle_beta   90.00
_cell.angle_gamma   90.00
#
_symmetry.space_group_name_H-M   'P 1'
#
loop_
_entity.id
_entity.type
_entity.pdbx_description
1 polymer ?
#
loop_
_entity_poly.entity_id
_entity_poly.type
_entity_poly.pdbx_seq_one_letter_code
_entity_poly.pdbx_strand_id
1 'polypeptide(L)'
;MKINEFTVFQSLEASGDTLRYGYRVDETLATVNTSSKGAIVAEICAPEFLGDLIARGGKVIETYRTMDGRIMAEFVITAMDCTT
;
A
#
# COMPACT_ATOMS: atom_id res chain seq x y z
N MET A 1 -7.82 -5.86 -10.59
CA MET A 1 -6.95 -6.43 -9.54
C MET A 1 -7.58 -7.74 -9.05
N LYS A 2 -6.98 -8.91 -9.30
CA LYS A 2 -7.34 -10.12 -8.55
C LYS A 2 -6.64 -9.98 -7.19
N ILE A 3 -7.36 -9.48 -6.18
CA ILE A 3 -6.97 -9.71 -4.79
C ILE A 3 -7.13 -11.22 -4.61
N ASN A 4 -6.07 -11.96 -4.94
CA ASN A 4 -6.02 -13.38 -4.64
C ASN A 4 -6.18 -13.52 -3.11
N GLU A 5 -6.89 -14.55 -2.67
CA GLU A 5 -7.41 -14.82 -1.31
C GLU A 5 -6.35 -14.92 -0.17
N PHE A 6 -5.16 -14.31 -0.36
CA PHE A 6 -3.95 -14.49 0.43
C PHE A 6 -3.45 -13.20 1.09
N THR A 7 -4.02 -12.03 0.74
CA THR A 7 -3.71 -10.75 1.39
C THR A 7 -4.93 -10.27 2.16
N VAL A 8 -4.81 -10.20 3.48
CA VAL A 8 -5.87 -9.80 4.38
C VAL A 8 -5.57 -8.39 4.87
N PHE A 9 -6.50 -7.46 4.63
CA PHE A 9 -6.47 -6.15 5.26
C PHE A 9 -6.56 -6.31 6.79
N GLN A 10 -5.59 -5.74 7.50
CA GLN A 10 -5.47 -5.87 8.95
C GLN A 10 -5.86 -4.58 9.66
N SER A 11 -5.41 -3.42 9.16
CA SER A 11 -5.58 -2.16 9.86
C SER A 11 -5.54 -0.97 8.91
N LEU A 12 -6.26 0.08 9.28
CA LEU A 12 -6.11 1.43 8.71
C LEU A 12 -5.91 2.39 9.87
N GLU A 13 -4.82 3.14 9.81
CA GLU A 13 -4.48 4.17 10.78
C GLU A 13 -4.33 5.51 10.07
N ALA A 14 -4.93 6.55 10.61
CA ALA A 14 -4.76 7.92 10.14
C ALA A 14 -4.00 8.72 11.20
N SER A 15 -2.92 9.39 10.79
CA SER A 15 -2.12 10.23 11.67
C SER A 15 -1.60 11.44 10.91
N GLY A 16 -2.11 12.63 11.25
CA GLY A 16 -1.77 13.87 10.56
C GLY A 16 -2.14 13.80 9.07
N ASP A 17 -1.13 13.95 8.21
CA ASP A 17 -1.22 13.89 6.75
C ASP A 17 -1.05 12.45 6.19
N THR A 18 -0.93 11.46 7.07
CA THR A 18 -0.53 10.10 6.71
C THR A 18 -1.66 9.10 6.93
N LEU A 19 -1.98 8.32 5.89
CA LEU A 19 -2.78 7.10 5.98
C LEU A 19 -1.87 5.89 5.94
N ARG A 20 -2.02 4.96 6.88
CA ARG A 20 -1.26 3.71 6.94
C ARG A 20 -2.19 2.51 6.83
N TYR A 21 -2.02 1.75 5.76
CA TYR A 21 -2.68 0.47 5.54
C TYR A 21 -1.76 -0.66 5.99
N GLY A 22 -2.27 -1.54 6.84
CA GLY A 22 -1.61 -2.76 7.26
C GLY A 22 -2.26 -3.96 6.57
N TYR A 23 -1.45 -4.78 5.91
CA TYR A 23 -1.86 -6.02 5.28
C TYR A 23 -1.09 -7.19 5.87
N ARG A 24 -1.75 -8.34 5.95
CA ARG A 24 -1.15 -9.62 6.30
C ARG A 24 -1.18 -10.55 5.10
N VAL A 25 -0.07 -11.24 4.85
CA VAL A 25 0.14 -12.10 3.69
C VAL A 25 0.57 -13.48 4.15
N ASP A 26 -0.02 -14.52 3.55
CA ASP A 26 0.43 -15.91 3.73
C ASP A 26 1.74 -16.15 2.96
N GLU A 27 2.80 -16.53 3.67
CA GLU A 27 4.17 -16.68 3.15
C GLU A 27 4.32 -17.78 2.09
N THR A 28 3.40 -18.75 2.03
CA THR A 28 3.52 -19.91 1.14
C THR A 28 3.46 -19.57 -0.36
N LEU A 29 3.04 -18.35 -0.71
CA LEU A 29 2.91 -17.86 -2.10
C LEU A 29 3.49 -16.45 -2.32
N ALA A 30 4.14 -15.86 -1.31
CA ALA A 30 4.33 -14.42 -1.24
C ALA A 30 5.62 -13.93 -1.94
N THR A 31 5.55 -13.74 -3.26
CA THR A 31 6.35 -12.70 -3.91
C THR A 31 5.56 -11.39 -3.96
N VAL A 32 5.46 -10.69 -2.83
CA VAL A 32 5.21 -9.24 -2.86
C VAL A 32 6.50 -8.60 -3.39
N ASN A 33 6.73 -8.74 -4.69
CA ASN A 33 7.90 -8.21 -5.36
C ASN A 33 7.67 -6.70 -5.59
N THR A 34 8.76 -5.92 -5.53
CA THR A 34 8.85 -4.55 -6.03
C THR A 34 8.13 -4.28 -7.36
N SER A 35 7.95 -5.27 -8.23
CA SER A 35 7.10 -5.21 -9.44
C SER A 35 5.64 -4.83 -9.16
N SER A 36 5.13 -5.11 -7.96
CA SER A 36 3.78 -4.73 -7.52
C SER A 36 3.69 -3.26 -7.10
N LYS A 37 4.81 -2.60 -6.78
CA LYS A 37 4.80 -1.18 -6.35
C LYS A 37 4.15 -0.30 -7.41
N GLY A 38 4.46 -0.51 -8.70
CA GLY A 38 3.88 0.29 -9.79
C GLY A 38 2.37 0.18 -9.89
N ALA A 39 1.82 -1.03 -9.72
CA ALA A 39 0.37 -1.26 -9.74
C ALA A 39 -0.31 -0.63 -8.52
N ILE A 40 0.28 -0.77 -7.33
CA ILE A 40 -0.22 -0.15 -6.09
C ILE A 40 -0.20 1.37 -6.21
N VAL A 41 0.91 1.96 -6.67
CA VAL A 41 1.04 3.40 -6.89
C VAL A 41 -0.02 3.86 -7.90
N ALA A 42 -0.19 3.17 -9.02
CA ALA A 42 -1.19 3.55 -10.03
C ALA A 42 -2.63 3.53 -9.47
N GLU A 43 -2.98 2.55 -8.63
CA GLU A 43 -4.29 2.47 -7.99
C GLU A 43 -4.48 3.57 -6.94
N ILE A 44 -3.51 3.76 -6.04
CA ILE A 44 -3.60 4.75 -4.96
C ILE A 44 -3.57 6.18 -5.50
N CYS A 45 -2.79 6.45 -6.54
CA CYS A 45 -2.68 7.76 -7.18
C CYS A 45 -3.85 8.09 -8.10
N ALA A 46 -4.72 7.13 -8.42
CA ALA A 46 -5.90 7.43 -9.23
C ALA A 46 -6.82 8.42 -8.49
N PRO A 47 -7.37 9.44 -9.19
CA PRO A 47 -8.18 10.49 -8.56
C PRO A 47 -9.38 9.99 -7.77
N GLU A 48 -9.98 8.88 -8.20
CA GLU A 48 -11.11 8.21 -7.55
C GLU A 48 -10.74 7.53 -6.21
N PHE A 49 -9.45 7.36 -5.91
CA PHE A 49 -8.96 6.85 -4.65
C PHE A 49 -8.36 7.96 -3.79
N LEU A 50 -7.04 8.11 -3.79
CA LEU A 50 -6.33 9.03 -2.90
C LEU A 50 -5.46 10.03 -3.66
N GLY A 51 -5.49 10.02 -5.00
CA GLY A 51 -4.67 10.90 -5.84
C GLY A 51 -4.78 12.38 -5.45
N ASP A 52 -6.01 12.89 -5.30
CA ASP A 52 -6.26 14.28 -4.91
C ASP A 52 -5.75 14.60 -3.49
N LEU A 53 -5.83 13.65 -2.58
CA LEU A 53 -5.36 13.82 -1.20
C LEU A 53 -3.84 13.84 -1.16
N ILE A 54 -3.20 12.96 -1.93
CA ILE A 54 -1.74 12.88 -2.06
C ILE A 54 -1.19 14.13 -2.76
N ALA A 55 -1.87 14.62 -3.81
CA ALA A 55 -1.51 15.85 -4.52
C ALA A 55 -1.52 17.09 -3.61
N ARG A 56 -2.35 17.10 -2.55
CA ARG A 56 -2.40 18.16 -1.54
C ARG A 56 -1.38 17.99 -0.40
N GLY A 57 -0.46 17.05 -0.52
CA GLY A 57 0.58 16.79 0.48
C GLY A 57 0.31 15.61 1.42
N GLY A 58 -0.78 14.86 1.19
CA GLY A 58 -1.03 13.62 1.91
C GLY A 58 -0.04 12.51 1.54
N LYS A 59 0.13 11.55 2.44
CA LYS A 59 1.02 10.40 2.27
C LYS A 59 0.29 9.11 2.58
N VAL A 60 0.51 8.09 1.77
CA VAL A 60 0.00 6.73 2.01
C VAL A 60 1.17 5.80 2.30
N ILE A 61 1.02 4.99 3.34
CA ILE A 61 1.98 3.94 3.67
C ILE A 61 1.25 2.61 3.65
N GLU A 62 1.69 1.69 2.81
CA GLU A 62 1.20 0.32 2.82
C GLU A 62 2.26 -0.61 3.40
N THR A 63 1.94 -1.29 4.50
CA THR A 63 2.84 -2.24 5.14
C THR A 63 2.28 -3.65 4.97
N TYR A 64 3.06 -4.53 4.34
CA TYR A 64 2.74 -5.94 4.15
C TYR A 64 3.55 -6.78 5.14
N ARG A 65 2.87 -7.55 5.98
CA ARG A 65 3.49 -8.42 6.98
C ARG A 65 3.13 -9.87 6.73
N THR A 66 4.02 -10.76 7.10
CA THR A 66 3.82 -12.20 7.18
C THR A 66 2.85 -12.56 8.32
N MET A 67 2.44 -13.82 8.41
CA MET A 67 1.57 -14.30 9.50
C MET A 67 2.23 -14.22 10.89
N ASP A 68 3.56 -14.32 10.97
CA ASP A 68 4.33 -14.16 12.21
C ASP A 68 4.62 -12.69 12.56
N GLY A 69 4.17 -11.74 11.73
CA GLY A 69 4.27 -10.29 11.98
C GLY A 69 5.54 -9.62 11.43
N ARG A 70 6.44 -10.37 10.80
CA ARG A 70 7.61 -9.82 10.12
C ARG A 70 7.19 -8.95 8.93
N ILE A 71 7.83 -7.80 8.74
CA ILE A 71 7.58 -6.92 7.58
C ILE A 71 8.19 -7.55 6.34
N MET A 72 7.37 -7.78 5.32
CA MET A 72 7.80 -8.22 3.99
C MET A 72 8.16 -7.04 3.10
N ALA A 73 7.28 -6.03 3.09
CA ALA A 73 7.42 -4.84 2.27
C ALA A 73 6.74 -3.65 2.95
N GLU A 74 7.29 -2.46 2.71
CA GLU A 74 6.64 -1.20 3.03
C GLU A 74 6.77 -0.27 1.83
N PHE A 75 5.63 0.27 1.38
CA PHE A 75 5.59 1.25 0.31
C PHE A 75 5.11 2.58 0.86
N VAL A 76 5.94 3.61 0.68
CA VAL A 76 5.57 4.99 0.95
C VAL A 76 5.23 5.64 -0.38
N ILE A 77 4.02 6.16 -0.49
CA ILE A 77 3.45 6.76 -1.68
C ILE A 77 3.19 8.24 -1.37
N THR A 78 3.80 9.09 -2.16
CA THR A 78 3.75 10.55 -2.03
C THR A 78 3.39 11.19 -3.36
N ALA A 79 3.23 12.52 -3.37
CA ALA A 79 2.98 13.27 -4.60
C ALA A 79 4.02 12.99 -5.70
N MET A 80 5.29 12.73 -5.33
CA MET A 80 6.32 12.37 -6.29
C MET A 80 6.02 11.07 -7.04
N ASP A 81 5.49 10.06 -6.34
CA ASP A 81 5.16 8.78 -6.96
C ASP A 81 3.99 8.92 -7.95
N CYS A 82 3.03 9.82 -7.68
CA CYS A 82 1.84 10.04 -8.50
C CYS A 82 2.07 10.93 -9.74
N THR A 83 3.26 11.52 -9.89
CA THR A 83 3.61 12.38 -11.04
C THR A 83 4.41 11.67 -12.13
N THR A 84 4.72 10.39 -11.93
CA THR A 84 5.54 9.54 -12.82
C THR A 84 4.68 8.71 -13.76
#